data_AF-A0A2M8DK98-F1
#
_entry.id   AF-A0A2M8DK98-F1
#
_cell.length_a   1.000
_cell.length_b   1.000
_cell.length_c   1.000
_cell.angle_alpha   90.00
_cell.angle_beta   90.00
_cell.angle_gamma   90.00
#
_symmetry.space_group_name_H-M   'P 1'
#
loop_
_entity.id
_entity.type
_entity.pdbx_description
1 polymer ?
#
loop_
_entity_poly.entity_id
_entity_poly.type
_entity_poly.pdbx_seq_one_letter_code
_entity_poly.pdbx_strand_id
1 'polypeptide(L)'
;LPLAVDSDDFVFDNQMLAQAIYARFRIGEVSCPTRYFEEASSINFQRSVTYGLGVLATAATCCLHRWGWLRSPLFIPLDGR
;
A
#
# COMPACT_ATOMS: atom_id res chain seq x y z
N LEU A 1 -5.60 3.89 -10.60
CA LEU A 1 -4.43 3.80 -9.68
C LEU A 1 -3.21 3.41 -10.51
N PRO A 2 -2.01 3.98 -10.28
CA PRO A 2 -0.79 3.63 -11.01
C PRO A 2 -0.18 2.28 -10.57
N LEU A 3 -0.96 1.20 -10.65
CA LEU A 3 -0.59 -0.11 -10.08
C LEU A 3 0.70 -0.70 -10.68
N ALA A 4 1.08 -0.29 -11.89
CA ALA A 4 2.30 -0.75 -12.54
C ALA A 4 3.60 -0.24 -11.88
N VAL A 5 3.53 0.74 -10.98
CA VAL A 5 4.69 1.23 -10.22
C VAL A 5 4.78 0.65 -8.81
N ASP A 6 3.82 -0.18 -8.40
CA ASP A 6 3.85 -0.85 -7.11
C ASP A 6 4.98 -1.89 -7.10
N SER A 7 5.39 -2.25 -5.89
CA SER A 7 6.40 -3.27 -5.65
C SER A 7 5.87 -4.65 -6.01
N ASP A 8 6.74 -5.52 -6.51
CA ASP A 8 6.44 -6.96 -6.68
C ASP A 8 6.60 -7.77 -5.36
N ASP A 9 6.92 -7.11 -4.23
CA ASP A 9 7.08 -7.75 -2.91
C ASP A 9 5.86 -7.48 -2.01
N PHE A 10 5.89 -8.02 -0.79
CA PHE A 10 4.77 -8.00 0.18
C PHE A 10 4.16 -6.61 0.46
N VAL A 11 4.87 -5.50 0.23
CA VAL A 11 4.36 -4.14 0.48
C VAL A 11 3.33 -3.65 -0.56
N PHE A 12 3.17 -4.41 -1.65
CA PHE A 12 2.24 -4.11 -2.75
C PHE A 12 0.83 -3.75 -2.27
N ASP A 13 0.27 -4.55 -1.36
CA ASP A 13 -1.10 -4.39 -0.87
C ASP A 13 -1.32 -3.03 -0.19
N ASN A 14 -0.34 -2.60 0.61
CA ASN A 14 -0.37 -1.35 1.31
C ASN A 14 -0.13 -0.16 0.37
N GLN A 15 0.68 -0.32 -0.68
CA GLN A 15 0.82 0.70 -1.73
C GLN A 15 -0.50 0.91 -2.47
N MET A 16 -1.13 -0.18 -2.92
CA MET A 16 -2.45 -0.14 -3.57
C MET A 16 -3.51 0.49 -2.65
N LEU A 17 -3.53 0.12 -1.37
CA LEU A 17 -4.48 0.69 -0.40
C LEU A 17 -4.22 2.18 -0.16
N ALA A 18 -2.97 2.60 0.04
CA ALA A 18 -2.61 4.00 0.20
C ALA A 18 -2.98 4.83 -1.04
N GLN A 19 -2.83 4.26 -2.24
CA GLN A 19 -3.26 4.87 -3.48
C GLN A 19 -4.78 5.06 -3.54
N ALA A 20 -5.57 4.05 -3.14
CA ALA A 20 -7.03 4.15 -3.07
C ALA A 20 -7.50 5.22 -2.07
N ILE A 21 -6.82 5.32 -0.92
CA ILE A 21 -7.09 6.35 0.09
C ILE A 21 -6.73 7.74 -0.45
N TYR A 22 -5.55 7.89 -1.07
CA TYR A 22 -5.11 9.14 -1.68
C TYR A 22 -6.09 9.61 -2.77
N ALA A 23 -6.58 8.65 -3.56
CA ALA A 23 -7.63 8.80 -4.56
C ALA A 23 -9.03 9.11 -3.97
N ARG A 24 -9.20 9.13 -2.65
CA ARG A 24 -10.51 9.33 -1.98
C ARG A 24 -11.59 8.35 -2.46
N PHE A 25 -11.20 7.14 -2.85
CA PHE A 25 -12.18 6.11 -3.19
C PHE A 25 -12.95 5.67 -1.95
N ARG A 26 -14.19 5.24 -2.16
CA ARG A 26 -14.98 4.58 -1.11
C ARG A 26 -14.44 3.16 -0.93
N ILE A 27 -14.05 2.82 0.29
CA ILE A 27 -13.52 1.51 0.66
C ILE A 27 -14.59 0.79 1.51
N GLY A 28 -14.87 -0.46 1.17
CA GLY A 28 -15.72 -1.35 1.95
C GLY A 28 -14.95 -2.61 2.31
N GLU A 29 -15.18 -3.13 3.51
CA GLU A 29 -14.62 -4.39 3.96
C GLU A 29 -15.67 -5.50 3.80
N VAL A 30 -15.25 -6.69 3.38
CA VAL A 30 -16.10 -7.87 3.28
C VAL A 30 -15.47 -8.98 4.11
N SER A 31 -16.20 -9.48 5.11
CA SER A 31 -15.72 -10.55 5.96
C SER A 31 -15.65 -11.88 5.20
N CYS A 32 -14.50 -12.54 5.23
CA CYS A 32 -14.28 -13.87 4.67
C CYS A 32 -13.57 -14.73 5.74
N PRO A 33 -14.01 -15.99 5.99
CA PRO A 33 -13.32 -16.87 6.92
C PRO A 33 -11.94 -17.24 6.37
N THR A 34 -10.90 -16.60 6.91
CA THR A 34 -9.51 -16.90 6.57
C THR A 34 -9.14 -18.31 6.99
N ARG A 35 -8.62 -19.11 6.05
CA ARG A 35 -8.05 -20.43 6.33
C ARG A 35 -6.56 -20.37 6.06
N TYR A 36 -5.77 -20.63 7.09
CA TYR A 36 -4.33 -20.84 6.95
C TYR A 36 -4.09 -22.32 6.72
N PHE A 37 -3.37 -22.63 5.65
CA PHE A 37 -2.91 -23.97 5.30
C PHE A 37 -1.38 -23.98 5.36
N GLU A 38 -0.75 -25.14 5.47
CA GLU A 38 0.73 -25.20 5.50
C GLU A 38 1.36 -24.66 4.22
N GLU A 39 0.65 -24.75 3.09
CA GLU A 39 1.03 -24.19 1.80
C GLU A 39 0.75 -22.68 1.67
N ALA A 40 0.11 -22.07 2.67
CA ALA A 40 -0.12 -20.64 2.67
C ALA A 40 1.21 -19.89 2.83
N SER A 41 1.41 -18.87 2.00
CA SER A 41 2.62 -18.05 2.05
C SER A 41 2.82 -17.48 3.45
N SER A 42 3.92 -17.87 4.08
CA SER A 42 4.34 -17.40 5.40
C SER A 42 5.57 -16.51 5.26
N ILE A 43 5.50 -15.31 5.85
CA ILE A 43 6.60 -14.36 5.86
C ILE A 43 7.49 -14.61 7.09
N ASN A 44 8.80 -14.77 6.89
CA ASN A 44 9.73 -14.94 8.00
C ASN A 44 9.96 -13.62 8.75
N PHE A 45 10.49 -13.69 9.98
CA PHE A 45 10.63 -12.51 10.85
C PHE A 45 11.40 -11.36 10.21
N GLN A 46 12.52 -11.64 9.55
CA GLN A 46 13.33 -10.61 8.90
C GLN A 46 12.54 -9.90 7.81
N ARG A 47 11.85 -10.65 6.94
CA ARG A 47 10.99 -10.08 5.90
C ARG A 47 9.79 -9.35 6.50
N SER A 48 9.25 -9.80 7.64
CA SER A 48 8.17 -9.09 8.36
C SER A 48 8.63 -7.71 8.84
N VAL A 49 9.86 -7.58 9.32
CA VAL A 49 10.43 -6.28 9.72
C VAL A 49 10.58 -5.37 8.50
N THR A 50 11.13 -5.88 7.40
CA THR A 50 11.23 -5.12 6.14
C THR A 50 9.86 -4.67 5.63
N TYR A 51 8.88 -5.58 5.63
CA TYR A 51 7.50 -5.27 5.27
C TYR A 51 6.91 -4.18 6.17
N GLY A 52 7.02 -4.31 7.49
CA GLY A 52 6.50 -3.33 8.44
C GLY A 52 7.10 -1.93 8.24
N LEU A 53 8.42 -1.85 8.00
CA LEU A 53 9.07 -0.59 7.65
C LEU A 53 8.60 -0.05 6.29
N GLY A 54 8.39 -0.92 5.30
CA GLY A 54 7.81 -0.56 3.99
C GLY A 54 6.40 0.02 4.09
N VAL A 55 5.58 -0.52 4.99
CA VAL A 55 4.23 0.00 5.29
C VAL A 55 4.31 1.41 5.85
N LEU A 56 5.16 1.63 6.86
CA LEU A 56 5.37 2.95 7.47
C LEU A 56 5.92 3.97 6.44
N ALA A 57 6.89 3.56 5.62
CA ALA A 57 7.46 4.40 4.58
C ALA A 57 6.41 4.79 3.52
N THR A 58 5.55 3.85 3.11
CA THR A 58 4.46 4.12 2.17
C THR A 58 3.46 5.13 2.74
N ALA A 59 3.06 4.96 4.00
CA ALA A 59 2.18 5.90 4.69
C ALA A 59 2.79 7.30 4.81
N ALA A 60 4.08 7.38 5.20
CA ALA A 60 4.81 8.65 5.26
C ALA A 60 4.91 9.31 3.88
N THR A 61 5.19 8.55 2.83
CA THR A 61 5.25 9.03 1.45
C THR A 61 3.90 9.60 1.02
N CYS A 62 2.79 8.94 1.35
CA CYS A 62 1.43 9.42 1.09
C CYS A 62 1.15 10.76 1.77
N CYS A 63 1.46 10.88 3.07
CA CYS A 63 1.27 12.11 3.84
C CYS A 63 2.12 13.26 3.30
N LEU A 64 3.42 13.03 3.06
CA LEU A 64 4.35 14.02 2.52
C LEU A 64 3.95 14.46 1.11
N HIS A 65 3.48 13.51 0.28
CA HIS A 65 2.97 13.80 -1.06
C HIS A 65 1.73 14.69 -1.01
N ARG A 66 0.79 14.36 -0.12
CA ARG A 66 -0.42 15.14 0.09
C ARG A 66 -0.15 16.55 0.61
N TRP A 67 0.92 16.76 1.39
CA TRP A 67 1.35 18.09 1.84
C TRP A 67 2.16 18.86 0.78
N GLY A 68 2.49 18.23 -0.35
CA GLY A 68 3.29 18.85 -1.40
C GLY A 68 4.79 18.92 -1.09
N TRP A 69 5.26 18.25 -0.05
CA TRP A 69 6.68 18.22 0.33
C TRP A 69 7.49 17.19 -0.45
N LEU A 70 6.82 16.20 -1.03
CA LEU A 70 7.40 15.15 -1.85
C LEU A 70 6.57 14.98 -3.12
N ARG A 71 7.19 14.62 -4.24
CA ARG A 71 6.50 14.11 -5.43
C ARG A 71 6.85 12.64 -5.60
N SER A 72 5.83 11.78 -5.65
CA SER A 72 6.01 10.34 -5.70
C SER A 72 5.17 9.77 -6.84
N PRO A 73 5.75 8.91 -7.70
CA PRO A 73 5.01 8.29 -8.80
C PRO A 73 3.90 7.35 -8.32
N LEU A 74 3.94 6.92 -7.05
CA LEU A 74 2.88 6.12 -6.43
C LEU A 74 1.56 6.89 -6.35
N PHE A 75 1.57 8.22 -6.29
CA PHE A 75 0.37 9.01 -6.02
C PHE A 75 0.06 9.96 -7.18
N ILE A 76 -0.90 9.57 -8.02
CA ILE A 76 -1.41 10.42 -9.10
C ILE A 76 -2.57 11.29 -8.57
N PRO A 77 -2.55 12.61 -8.79
CA PRO A 77 -3.71 13.47 -8.51
C PRO A 77 -4.91 13.00 -9.35
N LEU A 78 -6.04 12.70 -8.70
CA LEU A 78 -7.25 12.30 -9.43
C LEU A 78 -8.04 13.46 -10.02
N ASP A 79 -7.68 14.68 -9.65
CA ASP A 79 -8.25 15.88 -10.23
C ASP A 79 -7.17 16.52 -11.09
N GLY A 80 -7.47 16.84 -12.35
CA GLY A 80 -6.67 17.76 -13.15
C GLY A 80 -6.71 19.20 -12.62
N ARG A 81 -6.56 19.38 -11.30
CA ARG A 81 -6.45 20.64 -10.57
C ARG A 81 -5.23 20.60 -9.65
#